data_AF-A0A3B1AMZ1-F1
#
_entry.id   AF-A0A3B1AMZ1-F1
#
_cell.length_a   1.000
_cell.length_b   1.000
_cell.length_c   1.000
_cell.angle_alpha   90.00
_cell.angle_beta   90.00
_cell.angle_gamma   90.00
#
_symmetry.space_group_name_H-M   'P 1'
#
loop_
_entity.id
_entity.type
_entity.pdbx_description
1 polymer ?
#
loop_
_entity_poly.entity_id
_entity_poly.type
_entity_poly.pdbx_seq_one_letter_code
_entity_poly.pdbx_strand_id
1 'polypeptide(L)'
;MADTKNPTAVQIGQRIKQARKMAGLDTAAQLLDKIPDWGTGRLGNYEAGISVPSPDDIQVISKATGSSPCWIMFGLGPIRATGRDIQAIRHQNFEYIYENCQNQRGVITKFLNALGISRKKVDEYINNPFLTIPDRIARKCEKFYKKPKGWLDEQHVESDPVCAAFPEDMRQVMEIFSGLTDDDRKRFLRVAEAFGDL
;
A
#
# COMPACT_ATOMS: atom_id res chain seq x y z
N MET A 1 13.83 37.66 -1.56
CA MET A 1 12.62 36.99 -2.10
C MET A 1 12.74 35.53 -1.70
N ALA A 2 11.81 35.01 -0.88
CA ALA A 2 11.85 33.61 -0.49
C ALA A 2 11.59 32.77 -1.75
N ASP A 3 12.64 32.09 -2.21
CA ASP A 3 12.65 31.23 -3.38
C ASP A 3 11.61 30.12 -3.15
N THR A 4 10.39 30.35 -3.65
CA THR A 4 9.25 29.51 -3.33
C THR A 4 9.36 28.30 -4.24
N LYS A 5 10.17 27.33 -3.81
CA LYS A 5 10.42 26.08 -4.54
C LYS A 5 9.11 25.48 -5.02
N ASN A 6 9.13 24.92 -6.23
CA ASN A 6 7.97 24.26 -6.82
C ASN A 6 7.40 23.22 -5.82
N PRO A 7 6.15 23.40 -5.34
CA PRO A 7 5.55 22.51 -4.34
C PRO A 7 5.54 21.04 -4.79
N THR A 8 5.35 20.80 -6.09
CA THR A 8 5.38 19.45 -6.68
C THR A 8 6.77 18.83 -6.59
N ALA A 9 7.81 19.59 -6.93
CA ALA A 9 9.20 19.13 -6.84
C ALA A 9 9.59 18.80 -5.40
N VAL A 10 9.14 19.61 -4.43
CA VAL A 10 9.36 19.38 -3.00
C VAL A 10 8.72 18.07 -2.55
N GLN A 11 7.47 17.82 -2.92
CA GLN A 11 6.76 16.59 -2.55
C GLN A 11 7.39 15.34 -3.20
N ILE A 12 7.78 15.42 -4.48
CA ILE A 12 8.48 14.31 -5.14
C ILE A 12 9.82 14.05 -4.46
N GLY A 13 10.58 15.10 -4.13
CA GLY A 13 11.86 14.99 -3.43
C GLY A 13 11.75 14.33 -2.05
N GLN A 14 10.67 14.63 -1.31
CA GLN A 14 10.37 13.97 -0.03
C GLN A 14 10.10 12.47 -0.22
N ARG A 15 9.34 12.08 -1.26
CA ARG A 15 9.08 10.67 -1.57
C ARG A 15 10.32 9.93 -2.05
N ILE A 16 11.22 10.58 -2.80
CA ILE A 16 12.53 10.01 -3.15
C ILE A 16 13.37 9.73 -1.89
N LYS A 17 13.46 10.70 -0.97
CA LYS A 17 14.12 10.51 0.34
C LYS A 17 13.53 9.34 1.12
N GLN A 18 12.21 9.24 1.10
CA GLN A 18 11.49 8.18 1.79
C GLN A 18 11.76 6.81 1.15
N ALA A 19 11.64 6.68 -0.17
CA ALA A 19 11.98 5.48 -0.93
C ALA A 19 13.41 5.00 -0.62
N ARG A 20 14.36 5.94 -0.59
CA ARG A 20 15.76 5.67 -0.30
C ARG A 20 15.95 5.09 1.11
N LYS A 21 15.40 5.74 2.14
CA LYS A 21 15.46 5.24 3.52
C LYS A 21 14.79 3.87 3.67
N MET A 22 13.67 3.64 2.98
CA MET A 22 12.96 2.36 2.96
C MET A 22 13.75 1.23 2.29
N ALA A 23 14.73 1.57 1.46
CA ALA A 23 15.67 0.63 0.86
C ALA A 23 16.92 0.37 1.75
N GLY A 24 16.96 0.94 2.97
CA GLY A 24 18.10 0.82 3.89
C GLY A 24 19.29 1.69 3.51
N LEU A 25 19.06 2.79 2.77
CA LEU A 25 20.10 3.69 2.28
C LEU A 25 20.00 5.02 3.05
N ASP A 26 20.86 5.21 4.05
CA ASP A 26 20.79 6.36 4.96
C ASP A 26 21.22 7.67 4.31
N THR A 27 22.11 7.60 3.31
CA THR A 27 22.67 8.76 2.60
C THR A 27 22.33 8.74 1.09
N ALA A 28 22.26 9.91 0.47
CA ALA A 28 22.06 10.03 -0.97
C ALA A 28 23.20 9.36 -1.78
N ALA A 29 24.43 9.37 -1.24
CA ALA A 29 25.57 8.69 -1.84
C ALA A 29 25.33 7.18 -1.99
N GLN A 30 24.77 6.52 -0.96
CA GLN A 30 24.47 5.09 -1.01
C GLN A 30 23.41 4.73 -2.07
N LEU A 31 22.49 5.64 -2.40
CA LEU A 31 21.57 5.45 -3.53
C LEU A 31 22.26 5.70 -4.86
N LEU A 32 23.14 6.71 -4.92
CA LEU A 32 23.93 6.99 -6.12
C LEU A 32 24.86 5.83 -6.49
N ASP A 33 25.45 5.14 -5.51
CA ASP A 33 26.27 3.93 -5.73
C ASP A 33 25.48 2.80 -6.42
N LYS A 34 24.14 2.80 -6.30
CA LYS A 34 23.25 1.87 -7.02
C LYS A 34 22.83 2.36 -8.41
N ILE A 35 23.20 3.58 -8.79
CA ILE A 35 22.81 4.24 -10.04
C ILE A 35 24.07 4.74 -10.77
N PRO A 36 24.71 3.90 -11.61
CA PRO A 36 26.06 4.14 -12.11
C PRO A 36 26.22 5.37 -13.03
N ASP A 37 25.15 5.86 -13.64
CA ASP A 37 25.21 6.92 -14.67
C ASP A 37 24.82 8.32 -14.16
N TRP A 38 24.70 8.51 -12.84
CA TRP A 38 24.24 9.79 -12.27
C TRP A 38 25.35 10.57 -11.58
N GLY A 39 25.44 11.87 -11.88
CA GLY A 39 26.25 12.80 -11.10
C GLY A 39 25.65 13.08 -9.73
N THR A 40 26.50 13.32 -8.73
CA THR A 40 26.13 13.58 -7.32
C THR A 40 25.10 14.69 -7.14
N GLY A 41 25.14 15.73 -7.97
CA GLY A 41 24.21 16.86 -7.91
C GLY A 41 22.79 16.53 -8.36
N ARG A 42 22.59 15.54 -9.24
CA ARG A 42 21.26 15.23 -9.81
C ARG A 42 20.29 14.73 -8.73
N LEU A 43 20.68 13.68 -8.01
CA LEU A 43 19.85 13.12 -6.94
C LEU A 43 19.63 14.13 -5.81
N GLY A 44 20.67 14.91 -5.46
CA GLY A 44 20.58 15.97 -4.45
C GLY A 44 19.55 17.05 -4.82
N ASN A 45 19.51 17.47 -6.08
CA ASN A 45 18.54 18.46 -6.55
C ASN A 45 17.10 17.94 -6.51
N TYR A 46 16.88 16.66 -6.86
CA TYR A 46 15.56 16.02 -6.71
C TYR A 46 15.14 15.96 -5.24
N GLU A 47 16.00 15.44 -4.37
CA GLU A 47 15.75 15.32 -2.93
C GLU A 47 15.55 16.66 -2.20
N ALA A 48 16.14 17.75 -2.72
CA ALA A 48 15.99 19.11 -2.21
C ALA A 48 14.77 19.85 -2.78
N GLY A 49 14.03 19.24 -3.71
CA GLY A 49 12.89 19.83 -4.40
C GLY A 49 13.26 20.99 -5.33
N ILE A 50 14.50 20.99 -5.85
CA ILE A 50 15.00 22.02 -6.76
C ILE A 50 14.55 21.73 -8.19
N SER A 51 14.54 20.46 -8.60
CA SER A 51 14.12 20.02 -9.93
C SER A 51 13.10 18.89 -9.86
N VAL A 52 12.22 18.83 -10.87
CA VAL A 52 11.29 17.71 -11.06
C VAL A 52 12.03 16.60 -11.83
N PRO A 53 12.02 15.34 -11.35
CA PRO A 53 12.62 14.22 -12.06
C PRO A 53 11.87 13.88 -13.34
N SER A 54 12.58 13.37 -14.35
CA SER A 54 11.96 12.78 -15.54
C SER A 54 11.33 11.41 -15.22
N PRO A 55 10.35 10.93 -16.00
CA PRO A 55 9.81 9.58 -15.85
C PRO A 55 10.89 8.48 -15.89
N ASP A 56 11.89 8.62 -16.76
CA ASP A 56 13.01 7.68 -16.85
C ASP A 56 13.84 7.67 -15.55
N ASP A 57 14.10 8.86 -14.98
CA ASP A 57 14.83 8.98 -13.72
C ASP A 57 14.05 8.37 -12.55
N ILE A 58 12.73 8.54 -12.54
CA ILE A 58 11.84 7.89 -11.58
C ILE A 58 11.93 6.37 -11.71
N GLN A 59 12.00 5.84 -12.94
CA GLN A 59 12.12 4.40 -13.19
C GLN A 59 13.45 3.84 -12.65
N VAL A 60 14.54 4.60 -12.79
CA VAL A 60 15.87 4.25 -12.25
C VAL A 60 15.85 4.24 -10.72
N ILE A 61 15.34 5.30 -10.09
CA ILE A 61 15.20 5.37 -8.62
C ILE A 61 14.30 4.24 -8.11
N SER A 62 13.18 3.98 -8.78
CA SER A 62 12.24 2.92 -8.47
C SER A 62 12.94 1.56 -8.42
N LYS A 63 13.74 1.23 -9.44
CA LYS A 63 14.52 -0.02 -9.48
C LYS A 63 15.55 -0.09 -8.34
N ALA A 64 16.28 0.99 -8.10
CA ALA A 64 17.32 1.02 -7.08
C ALA A 64 16.77 0.94 -5.64
N THR A 65 15.54 1.39 -5.41
CA THR A 65 14.88 1.44 -4.09
C THR A 65 13.82 0.37 -3.88
N GLY A 66 13.42 -0.37 -4.93
CA GLY A 66 12.28 -1.28 -4.91
C GLY A 66 10.93 -0.58 -4.70
N SER A 67 10.86 0.74 -4.92
CA SER A 67 9.67 1.56 -4.70
C SER A 67 8.87 1.76 -5.99
N SER A 68 7.55 1.94 -5.91
CA SER A 68 6.68 2.12 -7.07
C SER A 68 6.94 3.47 -7.75
N PRO A 69 7.10 3.50 -9.08
CA PRO A 69 7.34 4.75 -9.81
C PRO A 69 6.15 5.71 -9.71
N CYS A 70 4.92 5.19 -9.77
CA CYS A 70 3.70 5.99 -9.61
C CYS A 70 3.59 6.60 -8.22
N TRP A 71 4.01 5.87 -7.18
CA TRP A 71 4.01 6.41 -5.83
C TRP A 71 5.07 7.49 -5.68
N ILE A 72 6.31 7.29 -6.17
CA ILE A 72 7.34 8.33 -6.04
C ILE A 72 6.92 9.60 -6.79
N MET A 73 6.40 9.47 -8.01
CA MET A 73 6.03 10.62 -8.84
C MET A 73 4.77 11.34 -8.34
N PHE A 74 3.69 10.59 -8.06
CA PHE A 74 2.38 11.18 -7.81
C PHE A 74 1.85 11.00 -6.39
N GLY A 75 2.50 10.17 -5.57
CA GLY A 75 1.98 9.75 -4.27
C GLY A 75 0.81 8.77 -4.37
N LEU A 76 0.57 8.19 -5.55
CA LEU A 76 -0.56 7.31 -5.83
C LEU A 76 -0.11 5.85 -5.94
N GLY A 77 -0.93 4.94 -5.42
CA GLY A 77 -0.68 3.51 -5.47
C GLY A 77 0.28 3.00 -4.38
N PRO A 78 0.67 1.71 -4.45
CA PRO A 78 1.47 1.06 -3.42
C PRO A 78 2.88 1.65 -3.36
N ILE A 79 3.50 1.72 -2.17
CA ILE A 79 4.84 2.31 -2.01
C ILE A 79 5.92 1.45 -2.70
N ARG A 80 5.78 0.12 -2.77
CA ARG A 80 6.72 -0.79 -3.46
C ARG A 80 6.27 -1.17 -4.87
N ALA A 81 7.23 -1.29 -5.79
CA ALA A 81 6.99 -1.59 -7.21
C ALA A 81 6.43 -2.99 -7.46
N THR A 82 6.66 -3.91 -6.52
CA THR A 82 6.17 -5.30 -6.61
C THR A 82 4.66 -5.42 -6.43
N GLY A 83 3.93 -4.30 -6.34
CA GLY A 83 2.50 -4.32 -6.11
C GLY A 83 2.23 -4.93 -4.75
N ARG A 84 2.27 -4.08 -3.72
CA ARG A 84 1.86 -4.34 -2.34
C ARG A 84 2.92 -5.06 -1.48
N ASP A 85 3.41 -4.34 -0.47
CA ASP A 85 4.19 -4.95 0.60
C ASP A 85 3.25 -5.92 1.33
N ILE A 86 3.54 -7.23 1.34
CA ILE A 86 2.71 -8.23 2.04
C ILE A 86 2.42 -7.77 3.46
N GLN A 87 3.35 -7.06 4.09
CA GLN A 87 3.15 -6.49 5.41
C GLN A 87 2.09 -5.38 5.44
N ALA A 88 2.07 -4.49 4.45
CA ALA A 88 1.06 -3.43 4.37
C ALA A 88 -0.34 -4.02 4.15
N ILE A 89 -0.46 -5.02 3.28
CA ILE A 89 -1.72 -5.75 3.06
C ILE A 89 -2.16 -6.44 4.35
N ARG A 90 -1.23 -7.15 5.01
CA ARG A 90 -1.50 -7.84 6.27
C ARG A 90 -1.96 -6.86 7.33
N HIS A 91 -1.31 -5.71 7.44
CA HIS A 91 -1.66 -4.69 8.41
C HIS A 91 -3.08 -4.17 8.19
N GLN A 92 -3.39 -3.77 6.97
CA GLN A 92 -4.72 -3.29 6.58
C GLN A 92 -5.82 -4.33 6.84
N ASN A 93 -5.60 -5.57 6.40
CA ASN A 93 -6.54 -6.67 6.62
C ASN A 93 -6.67 -7.05 8.10
N PHE A 94 -5.59 -6.95 8.86
CA PHE A 94 -5.57 -7.24 10.29
C PHE A 94 -6.32 -6.18 11.10
N GLU A 95 -6.15 -4.90 10.74
CA GLU A 95 -6.90 -3.78 11.31
C GLU A 95 -8.41 -3.92 11.03
N TYR A 96 -8.79 -4.18 9.79
CA TYR A 96 -10.19 -4.44 9.42
C TYR A 96 -10.83 -5.57 10.25
N ILE A 97 -10.15 -6.72 10.39
CA ILE A 97 -10.67 -7.84 11.20
C ILE A 97 -10.82 -7.40 12.67
N TYR A 98 -9.84 -6.66 13.18
CA TYR A 98 -9.81 -6.23 14.57
C TYR A 98 -10.93 -5.25 14.89
N GLU A 99 -11.15 -4.23 14.06
CA GLU A 99 -12.25 -3.27 14.22
C GLU A 99 -13.60 -3.98 14.23
N ASN A 100 -13.82 -4.91 13.30
CA ASN A 100 -15.03 -5.72 13.27
C ASN A 100 -15.22 -6.55 14.55
N CYS A 101 -14.14 -7.08 15.13
CA CYS A 101 -14.17 -7.78 16.41
C CYS A 101 -14.46 -6.84 17.59
N GLN A 102 -14.02 -5.57 17.54
CA GLN A 102 -14.33 -4.57 18.56
C GLN A 102 -15.80 -4.15 18.53
N ASN A 103 -16.38 -4.04 17.34
CA ASN A 103 -17.78 -3.67 17.14
C ASN A 103 -18.77 -4.77 17.58
N GLN A 104 -18.29 -6.00 17.81
CA GLN A 104 -19.11 -7.13 18.26
C GLN A 104 -18.86 -7.48 19.73
N ARG A 105 -19.92 -7.42 20.54
CA ARG A 105 -19.83 -7.64 22.00
C ARG A 105 -19.31 -9.06 22.33
N GLY A 106 -18.21 -9.12 23.08
CA GLY A 106 -17.62 -10.38 23.57
C GLY A 106 -16.79 -11.17 22.54
N VAL A 107 -16.63 -10.65 21.32
CA VAL A 107 -15.82 -11.31 20.27
C VAL A 107 -14.34 -11.04 20.46
N ILE A 108 -13.97 -9.86 20.96
CA ILE A 108 -12.57 -9.47 21.14
C ILE A 108 -11.76 -10.43 22.02
N THR A 109 -12.33 -10.92 23.12
CA THR A 109 -11.66 -11.88 24.01
C THR A 109 -11.42 -13.21 23.32
N LYS A 110 -12.37 -13.66 22.49
CA LYS A 110 -12.24 -14.88 21.68
C LYS A 110 -11.16 -14.72 20.61
N PHE A 111 -11.10 -13.54 19.97
CA PHE A 111 -10.07 -13.20 18.98
C PHE A 111 -8.67 -13.25 19.59
N LEU A 112 -8.44 -12.55 20.71
CA LEU A 112 -7.14 -12.54 21.40
C LEU A 112 -6.70 -13.96 21.79
N ASN A 113 -7.61 -14.77 22.33
CA ASN A 113 -7.34 -16.17 22.70
C ASN A 113 -7.00 -17.03 21.47
N ALA A 114 -7.69 -16.87 20.35
CA ALA A 114 -7.43 -17.62 19.12
C ALA A 114 -6.04 -17.29 18.54
N LEU A 115 -5.69 -16.01 18.52
CA LEU A 115 -4.36 -15.55 18.06
C LEU A 115 -3.26 -15.96 19.05
N GLY A 116 -3.57 -16.02 20.34
CA GLY A 116 -2.62 -16.30 21.41
C GLY A 116 -1.70 -15.10 21.67
N ILE A 117 -2.25 -13.88 21.57
CA ILE A 117 -1.53 -12.63 21.77
C ILE A 117 -2.30 -11.73 22.74
N SER A 118 -1.57 -10.85 23.44
CA SER A 118 -2.16 -9.87 24.35
C SER A 118 -2.79 -8.71 23.58
N ARG A 119 -3.72 -7.98 24.22
CA ARG A 119 -4.28 -6.73 23.69
C ARG A 119 -3.19 -5.72 23.32
N LYS A 120 -2.20 -5.54 24.20
CA LYS A 120 -1.03 -4.69 23.96
C LYS A 120 -0.30 -5.07 22.67
N LYS A 121 -0.13 -6.37 22.41
CA LYS A 121 0.55 -6.83 21.19
C LYS A 121 -0.26 -6.55 19.93
N VAL A 122 -1.59 -6.60 20.02
CA VAL A 122 -2.46 -6.15 18.92
C VAL A 122 -2.29 -4.66 18.69
N ASP A 123 -2.34 -3.85 19.74
CA ASP A 123 -2.17 -2.40 19.62
C ASP A 123 -0.79 -2.05 19.03
N GLU A 124 0.27 -2.83 19.29
CA GLU A 124 1.56 -2.67 18.61
C GLU A 124 1.47 -2.92 17.10
N TYR A 125 0.72 -3.93 16.65
CA TYR A 125 0.52 -4.20 15.23
C TYR A 125 -0.36 -3.17 14.53
N ILE A 126 -1.38 -2.65 15.22
CA ILE A 126 -2.31 -1.65 14.70
C ILE A 126 -1.67 -0.25 14.64
N ASN A 127 -0.89 0.13 15.65
CA ASN A 127 -0.27 1.46 15.67
C ASN A 127 1.01 1.54 14.82
N ASN A 128 1.56 0.40 14.38
CA ASN A 128 2.77 0.36 13.57
C ASN A 128 2.57 -0.50 12.31
N PRO A 129 2.22 0.13 11.17
CA PRO A 129 2.07 -0.54 9.88
C PRO A 129 3.31 -1.33 9.42
N PHE A 130 4.49 -0.96 9.92
CA PHE A 130 5.76 -1.59 9.56
C PHE A 130 6.12 -2.78 10.45
N LEU A 131 5.38 -3.01 11.55
CA LEU A 131 5.66 -4.14 12.44
C LEU A 131 5.15 -5.44 11.81
N THR A 132 6.08 -6.26 11.34
CA THR A 132 5.77 -7.50 10.61
C THR A 132 4.79 -8.40 11.36
N ILE A 133 3.62 -8.65 10.76
CA ILE A 133 2.65 -9.64 11.21
C ILE A 133 3.15 -11.01 10.75
N PRO A 134 3.60 -11.88 11.69
CA PRO A 134 4.18 -13.18 11.33
C PRO A 134 3.13 -14.08 10.68
N ASP A 135 3.56 -14.99 9.81
CA ASP A 135 2.67 -15.90 9.09
C ASP A 135 1.74 -16.68 10.04
N ARG A 136 2.30 -17.17 11.16
CA ARG A 136 1.53 -17.85 12.22
C ARG A 136 0.32 -17.02 12.72
N ILE A 137 0.49 -15.71 12.89
CA ILE A 137 -0.60 -14.82 13.33
C ILE A 137 -1.58 -14.61 12.19
N ALA A 138 -1.09 -14.37 10.96
CA ALA A 138 -1.94 -14.22 9.78
C ALA A 138 -2.87 -15.43 9.58
N ARG A 139 -2.34 -16.66 9.60
CA ARG A 139 -3.15 -17.89 9.46
C ARG A 139 -4.18 -18.07 10.57
N LYS A 140 -3.84 -17.68 11.80
CA LYS A 140 -4.77 -17.74 12.94
C LYS A 140 -5.90 -16.74 12.78
N CYS A 141 -5.62 -15.54 12.30
CA CYS A 141 -6.63 -14.54 11.96
C CYS A 141 -7.58 -15.05 10.87
N GLU A 142 -7.04 -15.56 9.75
CA GLU A 142 -7.85 -16.14 8.66
C GLU A 142 -8.78 -17.23 9.18
N LYS A 143 -8.26 -18.15 9.98
CA LYS A 143 -9.05 -19.23 10.59
C LYS A 143 -10.14 -18.70 11.52
N PHE A 144 -9.83 -17.72 12.36
CA PHE A 144 -10.80 -17.12 13.28
C PHE A 144 -11.93 -16.43 12.53
N TYR A 145 -11.58 -15.68 11.48
CA TYR A 145 -12.51 -14.89 10.68
C TYR A 145 -13.12 -15.69 9.51
N LYS A 146 -12.85 -17.00 9.45
CA LYS A 146 -13.36 -17.95 8.42
C LYS A 146 -13.03 -17.53 6.98
N LYS A 147 -11.87 -16.92 6.76
CA LYS A 147 -11.35 -16.56 5.44
C LYS A 147 -10.43 -17.67 4.90
N PRO A 148 -10.25 -17.79 3.57
CA PRO A 148 -9.35 -18.78 2.99
C PRO A 148 -7.89 -18.49 3.36
N LYS A 149 -7.03 -19.50 3.27
CA LYS A 149 -5.59 -19.35 3.46
C LYS A 149 -5.04 -18.44 2.37
N GLY A 150 -4.35 -17.37 2.75
CA GLY A 150 -3.76 -16.40 1.83
C GLY A 150 -4.53 -15.09 1.82
N TRP A 151 -5.76 -15.07 2.34
CA TRP A 151 -6.61 -13.89 2.38
C TRP A 151 -5.90 -12.69 3.04
N LEU A 152 -5.17 -12.89 4.14
CA LEU A 152 -4.47 -11.78 4.80
C LEU A 152 -3.29 -11.22 3.99
N ASP A 153 -2.82 -11.93 2.96
CA ASP A 153 -1.72 -11.53 2.08
C ASP A 153 -2.22 -10.89 0.77
N GLU A 154 -3.54 -10.85 0.57
CA GLU A 154 -4.17 -10.31 -0.63
C GLU A 154 -4.94 -9.03 -0.30
N GLN A 155 -4.95 -8.07 -1.23
CA GLN A 155 -5.73 -6.84 -1.06
C GLN A 155 -7.19 -7.18 -1.26
N HIS A 156 -8.03 -6.69 -0.36
CA HIS A 156 -9.48 -6.80 -0.50
C HIS A 156 -10.09 -5.41 -0.57
N VAL A 157 -11.09 -5.26 -1.43
CA VAL A 157 -11.85 -4.01 -1.59
C VAL A 157 -12.45 -3.59 -0.25
N GLU A 158 -12.95 -4.56 0.54
CA GLU A 158 -13.56 -4.35 1.85
C GLU A 158 -12.62 -3.78 2.92
N SER A 159 -11.30 -3.94 2.77
CA SER A 159 -10.32 -3.44 3.72
C SER A 159 -9.56 -2.21 3.21
N ASP A 160 -9.76 -1.80 1.96
CA ASP A 160 -8.98 -0.73 1.31
C ASP A 160 -9.52 0.67 1.67
N PRO A 161 -8.72 1.54 2.32
CA PRO A 161 -9.12 2.90 2.68
C PRO A 161 -9.53 3.77 1.48
N VAL A 162 -8.96 3.50 0.29
CA VAL A 162 -9.34 4.17 -0.95
C VAL A 162 -10.72 3.68 -1.41
N CYS A 163 -11.01 2.40 -1.22
CA CYS A 163 -12.31 1.85 -1.55
C CYS A 163 -13.42 2.35 -0.63
N ALA A 164 -13.10 2.57 0.66
CA ALA A 164 -14.02 3.17 1.62
C ALA A 164 -14.51 4.58 1.22
N ALA A 165 -13.75 5.30 0.40
CA ALA A 165 -14.11 6.62 -0.12
C ALA A 165 -15.10 6.58 -1.29
N PHE A 166 -15.31 5.41 -1.92
CA PHE A 166 -16.30 5.28 -2.99
C PHE A 166 -17.72 5.09 -2.40
N PRO A 167 -18.75 5.58 -3.12
CA PRO A 167 -20.15 5.27 -2.83
C PRO A 167 -20.44 3.76 -2.71
N GLU A 168 -21.44 3.39 -1.92
CA GLU A 168 -21.74 1.99 -1.57
C GLU A 168 -22.02 1.10 -2.80
N ASP A 169 -22.73 1.64 -3.78
CA ASP A 169 -23.02 0.98 -5.05
C ASP A 169 -21.74 0.69 -5.84
N MET A 170 -20.79 1.63 -5.88
CA MET A 170 -19.50 1.43 -6.53
C MET A 170 -18.65 0.40 -5.79
N ARG A 171 -18.67 0.39 -4.44
CA ARG A 171 -17.99 -0.64 -3.64
C ARG A 171 -18.55 -2.03 -3.93
N GLN A 172 -19.88 -2.15 -4.01
CA GLN A 172 -20.55 -3.39 -4.36
C GLN A 172 -20.18 -3.88 -5.77
N VAL A 173 -20.11 -2.98 -6.75
CA VAL A 173 -19.64 -3.30 -8.11
C VAL A 173 -18.20 -3.82 -8.09
N MET A 174 -17.31 -3.15 -7.36
CA MET A 174 -15.90 -3.55 -7.24
C MET A 174 -15.75 -4.91 -6.57
N GLU A 175 -16.50 -5.18 -5.50
CA GLU A 175 -16.51 -6.46 -4.79
C GLU A 175 -16.96 -7.59 -5.72
N ILE A 176 -18.10 -7.42 -6.39
CA ILE A 176 -18.61 -8.40 -7.37
C ILE A 176 -17.55 -8.64 -8.44
N PHE A 177 -17.03 -7.58 -9.07
CA PHE A 177 -16.07 -7.68 -10.17
C PHE A 177 -14.75 -8.38 -9.77
N SER A 178 -14.29 -8.16 -8.53
CA SER A 178 -13.06 -8.77 -8.02
C SER A 178 -13.16 -10.29 -7.92
N GLY A 179 -14.33 -10.83 -7.56
CA GLY A 179 -14.59 -12.26 -7.41
C GLY A 179 -14.94 -13.00 -8.70
N LEU A 180 -15.10 -12.31 -9.83
CA LEU A 180 -15.43 -12.91 -11.12
C LEU A 180 -14.20 -13.53 -11.82
N THR A 181 -14.46 -14.57 -12.61
CA THR A 181 -13.48 -15.13 -13.55
C THR A 181 -13.21 -14.16 -14.70
N ASP A 182 -12.12 -14.35 -15.45
CA ASP A 182 -11.77 -13.46 -16.57
C ASP A 182 -12.85 -13.39 -17.65
N ASP A 183 -13.57 -14.49 -17.91
CA ASP A 183 -14.67 -14.49 -18.88
C ASP A 183 -15.93 -13.84 -18.32
N ASP A 184 -16.21 -13.99 -17.03
CA ASP A 184 -17.35 -13.33 -16.40
C ASP A 184 -17.11 -11.82 -16.22
N ARG A 185 -15.87 -11.38 -16.03
CA ARG A 185 -15.51 -9.95 -16.06
C ARG A 185 -15.84 -9.31 -17.40
N LYS A 186 -15.50 -9.97 -18.51
CA LYS A 186 -15.84 -9.48 -19.87
C LYS A 186 -17.35 -9.38 -20.06
N ARG A 187 -18.11 -10.35 -19.54
CA ARG A 187 -19.58 -10.33 -19.58
C ARG A 187 -20.15 -9.20 -18.74
N PHE A 188 -19.64 -9.02 -17.53
CA PHE A 188 -20.04 -7.95 -16.61
C PHE A 188 -19.84 -6.57 -17.25
N LEU A 189 -18.68 -6.32 -17.87
CA LEU A 189 -18.40 -5.06 -18.56
C LEU A 189 -19.37 -4.81 -19.72
N ARG A 190 -19.65 -5.83 -20.55
CA ARG A 190 -20.62 -5.71 -21.66
C ARG A 190 -22.03 -5.35 -21.19
N VAL A 191 -22.45 -5.89 -20.05
CA VAL A 191 -23.75 -5.56 -19.45
C VAL A 191 -23.76 -4.11 -18.99
N ALA A 192 -22.71 -3.66 -18.29
CA ALA A 192 -22.59 -2.27 -17.86
C ALA A 192 -22.56 -1.28 -19.05
N GLU A 193 -21.82 -1.61 -20.11
CA GLU A 193 -21.75 -0.82 -21.36
C GLU A 193 -23.14 -0.70 -22.02
N ALA A 194 -23.95 -1.76 -22.01
CA ALA A 194 -25.31 -1.73 -22.58
C ALA A 194 -26.26 -0.74 -21.87
N PHE A 195 -25.97 -0.35 -20.63
CA PHE A 195 -26.72 0.68 -19.90
C PHE A 195 -26.13 2.09 -20.07
N GLY A 196 -24.89 2.22 -20.54
CA GLY A 196 -24.24 3.52 -20.78
C GLY A 196 -24.66 4.21 -22.08
N ASP A 197 -25.28 3.46 -22.99
CA ASP A 197 -25.81 3.95 -24.28
C ASP A 197 -27.29 4.40 -24.21
N LEU A 198 -27.85 4.55 -23.01
CA LEU A 198 -29.20 5.08 -22.73
C LEU A 198 -29.13 6.50 -22.14
#